data_AF-A0A7S4EMS4-F1
#
_entry.id   AF-A0A7S4EMS4-F1
#
_cell.length_a   1.000
_cell.length_b   1.000
_cell.length_c   1.000
_cell.angle_alpha   90.00
_cell.angle_beta   90.00
_cell.angle_gamma   90.00
#
_symmetry.space_group_name_H-M   'P 1'
#
loop_
_entity.id
_entity.type
_entity.pdbx_description
1 polymer ?
#
loop_
_entity_poly.entity_id
_entity_poly.type
_entity_poly.pdbx_seq_one_letter_code
_entity_poly.pdbx_strand_id
1 'polypeptide(L)'
;MMLSFATKSLVLGLIAGIAPAANAQTCSIVIPEMTEVMEIAFPTWNVDANNNRIEGGGKWNPYYLTKRWNGLDPKLGGYPTPIDTRYPFEFAAPFNGQPGAGSPHHCPKGTTNDTPVQSCPKLITDNDDGEYGIGHVPPPIALAVVRNAVKDCVDESEFESWFDFESTTAPCDILPSVLATMIRNKYPRDPKTGAVKYPPPVIEGTFEYYELEFPSPQGPPHWCTDDFLASGQWVDYCPYVFEGPNAGKYRHPHLALSAVMQYIAHSINPDVCGVEWDARGYPKVPDTSIAWATMDSEEMGAQPVLPYNWPENGDNKKKDVPGLVSMVSVGDFKPTPLDPPKGPEPPKMGEPVDDMTETAPPTEDEASGSSSVSVFSAIASVVLGCVFF
;
A
#
# COMPACT_ATOMS: atom_id res chain seq x y z
N MET A 1 -33.57 25.18 -78.73
CA MET A 1 -32.54 24.45 -79.50
C MET A 1 -32.08 23.30 -78.62
N MET A 2 -32.39 22.07 -79.07
CA MET A 2 -31.84 20.74 -78.73
C MET A 2 -31.77 20.17 -77.29
N LEU A 3 -32.44 19.01 -77.14
CA LEU A 3 -32.22 17.90 -76.21
C LEU A 3 -30.86 17.20 -76.42
N SER A 4 -30.36 16.48 -75.41
CA SER A 4 -29.95 15.03 -75.45
C SER A 4 -29.28 14.64 -74.12
N PHE A 5 -29.75 13.69 -73.29
CA PHE A 5 -29.87 12.21 -73.39
C PHE A 5 -28.57 11.38 -73.21
N ALA A 6 -28.73 10.35 -72.35
CA ALA A 6 -28.02 9.05 -72.23
C ALA A 6 -26.73 9.00 -71.37
N THR A 7 -26.67 8.38 -70.17
CA THR A 7 -26.90 6.98 -69.70
C THR A 7 -25.73 6.01 -69.97
N LYS A 8 -25.15 5.45 -68.87
CA LYS A 8 -24.66 4.06 -68.66
C LYS A 8 -23.89 4.00 -67.31
N SER A 9 -24.47 3.45 -66.24
CA SER A 9 -24.52 2.04 -65.82
C SER A 9 -23.25 1.49 -65.13
N LEU A 10 -23.43 1.18 -63.83
CA LEU A 10 -23.10 -0.07 -63.12
C LEU A 10 -21.61 -0.46 -62.93
N VAL A 11 -21.16 -0.59 -61.67
CA VAL A 11 -20.62 -1.82 -61.07
C VAL A 11 -20.68 -1.70 -59.54
N LEU A 12 -21.26 -2.75 -58.95
CA LEU A 12 -21.35 -3.08 -57.54
C LEU A 12 -19.99 -3.11 -56.83
N GLY A 13 -19.94 -2.54 -55.64
CA GLY A 13 -18.90 -2.77 -54.63
C GLY A 13 -19.53 -2.92 -53.25
N LEU A 14 -20.34 -3.97 -53.08
CA LEU A 14 -20.81 -4.43 -51.77
C LEU A 14 -19.60 -4.97 -51.00
N ILE A 15 -19.00 -4.15 -50.15
CA ILE A 15 -18.34 -4.62 -48.94
C ILE A 15 -19.10 -3.99 -47.79
N ALA A 16 -20.18 -4.66 -47.40
CA ALA A 16 -20.73 -4.52 -46.06
C ALA A 16 -19.66 -5.08 -45.12
N GLY A 17 -18.73 -4.21 -44.71
CA GLY A 17 -17.93 -4.44 -43.53
C GLY A 17 -18.91 -4.46 -42.36
N ILE A 18 -19.35 -5.67 -41.98
CA ILE A 18 -19.87 -5.94 -40.66
C ILE A 18 -18.69 -5.66 -39.73
N ALA A 19 -18.54 -4.41 -39.31
CA ALA A 19 -17.86 -4.15 -38.06
C ALA A 19 -18.63 -4.98 -37.02
N PRO A 20 -17.98 -5.90 -36.28
CA PRO A 20 -18.64 -6.46 -35.12
C PRO A 20 -19.09 -5.28 -34.28
N ALA A 21 -20.40 -5.15 -34.08
CA ALA A 21 -20.90 -4.31 -33.02
C ALA A 21 -20.15 -4.80 -31.79
N ALA A 22 -19.25 -3.96 -31.27
CA ALA A 22 -18.70 -4.18 -29.95
C ALA A 22 -19.93 -4.25 -29.06
N ASN A 23 -20.29 -5.48 -28.65
CA ASN A 23 -21.20 -5.67 -27.54
C ASN A 23 -20.48 -4.95 -26.41
N ALA A 24 -20.92 -3.73 -26.12
CA ALA A 24 -20.61 -3.08 -24.86
C ALA A 24 -21.29 -3.97 -23.82
N GLN A 25 -20.55 -4.97 -23.33
CA GLN A 25 -20.97 -5.78 -22.22
C GLN A 25 -21.17 -4.79 -21.08
N THR A 26 -22.45 -4.59 -20.73
CA THR A 26 -22.83 -3.70 -19.65
C THR A 26 -22.71 -4.53 -18.39
N CYS A 27 -21.64 -4.31 -17.61
CA CYS A 27 -21.52 -4.97 -16.32
C CYS A 27 -22.74 -4.59 -15.46
N SER A 28 -23.38 -5.55 -14.79
CA SER A 28 -24.43 -5.29 -13.80
C SER A 28 -23.87 -4.62 -12.55
N ILE A 29 -22.61 -4.89 -12.20
CA ILE A 29 -21.88 -4.20 -11.14
C ILE A 29 -20.79 -3.33 -11.76
N VAL A 30 -20.93 -2.02 -11.61
CA VAL A 30 -19.90 -1.05 -12.00
C VAL A 30 -19.26 -0.53 -10.72
N ILE A 31 -17.96 -0.78 -10.56
CA ILE A 31 -17.16 -0.21 -9.47
C ILE A 31 -16.86 1.26 -9.82
N PRO A 32 -17.25 2.23 -8.98
CA PRO A 32 -16.87 3.63 -9.14
C PRO A 32 -15.35 3.85 -9.08
N GLU A 33 -14.91 5.11 -9.19
CA GLU A 33 -13.51 5.45 -8.92
C GLU A 33 -13.12 5.02 -7.50
N MET A 34 -11.87 4.57 -7.31
CA MET A 34 -11.45 3.99 -6.03
C MET A 34 -11.59 4.97 -4.87
N THR A 35 -11.42 6.27 -5.10
CA THR A 35 -11.64 7.32 -4.09
C THR A 35 -13.09 7.31 -3.59
N GLU A 36 -14.06 7.11 -4.48
CA GLU A 36 -15.49 7.03 -4.14
C GLU A 36 -15.81 5.73 -3.41
N VAL A 37 -15.31 4.59 -3.90
CA VAL A 37 -15.47 3.28 -3.21
C VAL A 37 -14.92 3.33 -1.78
N MET A 38 -13.76 3.98 -1.61
CA MET A 38 -13.16 4.19 -0.30
C MET A 38 -14.02 5.08 0.61
N GLU A 39 -14.59 6.17 0.09
CA GLU A 39 -15.45 7.05 0.87
C GLU A 39 -16.76 6.37 1.28
N ILE A 40 -17.32 5.54 0.40
CA ILE A 40 -18.54 4.76 0.67
C ILE A 40 -18.29 3.74 1.80
N ALA A 41 -17.20 2.97 1.71
CA ALA A 41 -16.92 1.90 2.66
C ALA A 41 -16.31 2.41 3.99
N PHE A 42 -15.47 3.45 3.93
CA PHE A 42 -14.77 4.03 5.07
C PHE A 42 -15.08 5.54 5.15
N PRO A 43 -16.32 5.91 5.50
CA PRO A 43 -16.73 7.31 5.52
C PRO A 43 -15.86 8.12 6.48
N THR A 44 -15.45 9.28 5.98
CA THR A 44 -14.52 10.17 6.67
C THR A 44 -15.25 11.09 7.64
N TRP A 45 -14.53 11.69 8.59
CA TRP A 45 -15.06 12.78 9.43
C TRP A 45 -14.37 14.11 9.15
N ASN A 46 -15.09 15.19 9.45
CA ASN A 46 -14.53 16.53 9.41
C ASN A 46 -13.62 16.79 10.61
N VAL A 47 -12.54 17.52 10.37
CA VAL A 47 -11.68 18.09 11.41
C VAL A 47 -11.72 19.61 11.32
N ASP A 48 -11.61 20.31 12.45
CA ASP A 48 -11.49 21.77 12.50
C ASP A 48 -10.06 22.24 12.13
N ALA A 49 -9.83 23.56 12.13
CA ALA A 49 -8.52 24.15 11.83
C ALA A 49 -7.42 23.75 12.84
N ASN A 50 -7.78 23.17 13.98
CA ASN A 50 -6.86 22.64 14.98
C ASN A 50 -6.78 21.10 14.91
N ASN A 51 -7.35 20.49 13.87
CA ASN A 51 -7.45 19.06 13.64
C ASN A 51 -8.29 18.29 14.68
N ASN A 52 -9.13 18.99 15.45
CA ASN A 52 -10.10 18.32 16.31
C ASN A 52 -11.25 17.79 15.47
N ARG A 53 -11.73 16.59 15.79
CA ARG A 53 -12.96 16.04 15.20
C ARG A 53 -14.14 16.96 15.49
N ILE A 54 -14.90 17.31 14.46
CA ILE A 54 -16.17 18.07 14.57
C ILE A 54 -17.36 17.22 14.11
N GLU A 55 -18.56 17.56 14.60
CA GLU A 55 -19.80 16.89 14.22
C GLU A 55 -20.05 16.99 12.70
N GLY A 56 -20.65 15.94 12.13
CA GLY A 56 -20.91 15.84 10.69
C GLY A 56 -20.18 14.70 9.97
N GLY A 57 -19.51 13.78 10.69
CA GLY A 57 -18.93 12.57 10.11
C GLY A 57 -18.54 11.48 11.12
N GLY A 58 -18.44 10.25 10.62
CA GLY A 58 -18.04 9.03 11.30
C GLY A 58 -17.69 8.02 10.20
N LYS A 59 -16.67 7.19 10.31
CA LYS A 59 -16.06 6.57 11.49
C LYS A 59 -14.54 6.45 11.36
N TRP A 60 -13.92 7.08 10.35
CA TRP A 60 -12.46 7.02 10.09
C TRP A 60 -11.88 8.39 9.72
N ASN A 61 -10.59 8.61 10.04
CA ASN A 61 -9.90 9.87 9.75
C ASN A 61 -9.56 9.94 8.25
N PRO A 62 -9.87 11.01 7.50
CA PRO A 62 -9.35 11.18 6.14
C PRO A 62 -7.82 11.34 6.11
N TYR A 63 -7.22 11.73 7.23
CA TYR A 63 -5.78 11.87 7.40
C TYR A 63 -5.25 10.67 8.18
N TYR A 64 -4.92 9.59 7.47
CA TYR A 64 -4.02 8.57 8.01
C TYR A 64 -2.66 9.24 8.15
N LEU A 65 -2.35 9.73 9.34
CA LEU A 65 -1.12 10.48 9.60
C LEU A 65 -0.03 9.58 10.15
N THR A 66 -0.38 8.48 10.80
CA THR A 66 0.60 7.55 11.36
C THR A 66 0.00 6.17 11.57
N LYS A 67 0.85 5.14 11.52
CA LYS A 67 0.52 3.76 11.86
C LYS A 67 0.52 3.50 13.39
N ARG A 68 0.86 4.50 14.22
CA ARG A 68 0.90 4.41 15.71
C ARG A 68 -0.40 3.89 16.31
N TRP A 69 -1.53 4.22 15.68
CA TRP A 69 -2.84 3.93 16.22
C TRP A 69 -3.52 2.71 15.58
N ASN A 70 -2.82 1.97 14.72
CA ASN A 70 -3.38 0.82 14.02
C ASN A 70 -3.96 -0.20 14.98
N GLY A 71 -5.13 -0.75 14.66
CA GLY A 71 -5.80 -1.75 15.49
C GLY A 71 -6.45 -1.19 16.75
N LEU A 72 -6.38 0.13 17.00
CA LEU A 72 -7.08 0.78 18.11
C LEU A 72 -8.47 1.29 17.70
N ASP A 73 -9.26 1.69 18.70
CA ASP A 73 -10.59 2.28 18.50
C ASP A 73 -10.49 3.44 17.49
N PRO A 74 -11.37 3.49 16.46
CA PRO A 74 -11.37 4.57 15.48
C PRO A 74 -11.51 5.97 16.10
N LYS A 75 -12.16 6.10 17.28
CA LYS A 75 -12.23 7.35 18.03
C LYS A 75 -10.87 7.88 18.49
N LEU A 76 -9.88 7.00 18.60
CA LEU A 76 -8.50 7.33 18.96
C LEU A 76 -7.62 7.59 17.73
N GLY A 77 -8.22 7.63 16.52
CA GLY A 77 -7.49 7.77 15.26
C GLY A 77 -6.89 6.46 14.75
N GLY A 78 -7.26 5.32 15.34
CA GLY A 78 -6.86 4.02 14.83
C GLY A 78 -7.52 3.71 13.50
N TYR A 79 -6.80 2.96 12.64
CA TYR A 79 -7.35 2.36 11.42
C TYR A 79 -7.30 0.83 11.50
N PRO A 80 -8.14 0.09 10.75
CA PRO A 80 -8.16 -1.36 10.83
C PRO A 80 -6.83 -1.92 10.29
N THR A 81 -6.18 -2.76 11.06
CA THR A 81 -5.07 -3.59 10.57
C THR A 81 -5.55 -4.55 9.48
N PRO A 82 -4.63 -5.18 8.72
CA PRO A 82 -4.98 -6.27 7.82
C PRO A 82 -5.80 -7.39 8.49
N ILE A 83 -5.55 -7.64 9.79
CA ILE A 83 -6.31 -8.59 10.60
C ILE A 83 -7.75 -8.10 10.79
N ASP A 84 -7.93 -6.81 11.11
CA ASP A 84 -9.24 -6.21 11.30
C ASP A 84 -10.04 -6.24 9.99
N THR A 85 -9.39 -5.92 8.87
CA THR A 85 -9.96 -6.01 7.51
C THR A 85 -10.15 -7.43 6.98
N ARG A 86 -9.80 -8.44 7.77
CA ARG A 86 -9.95 -9.87 7.43
C ARG A 86 -9.19 -10.28 6.18
N TYR A 87 -8.02 -9.67 5.94
CA TYR A 87 -7.19 -10.04 4.80
C TYR A 87 -6.57 -11.44 5.01
N PRO A 88 -6.94 -12.45 4.20
CA PRO A 88 -6.63 -13.84 4.52
C PRO A 88 -5.15 -14.20 4.32
N PHE A 89 -4.37 -13.36 3.64
CA PHE A 89 -2.99 -13.66 3.24
C PHE A 89 -1.95 -12.72 3.86
N GLU A 90 -2.27 -12.05 4.98
CA GLU A 90 -1.31 -11.18 5.66
C GLU A 90 -0.16 -11.94 6.34
N PHE A 91 -0.37 -13.20 6.76
CA PHE A 91 0.58 -13.97 7.59
C PHE A 91 1.36 -13.09 8.59
N ALA A 92 0.64 -12.51 9.55
CA ALA A 92 1.22 -11.62 10.54
C ALA A 92 2.15 -12.36 11.52
N ALA A 93 3.25 -11.72 11.90
CA ALA A 93 4.16 -12.18 12.94
C ALA A 93 3.45 -12.22 14.30
N PRO A 94 3.69 -13.24 15.14
CA PRO A 94 2.99 -13.41 16.41
C PRO A 94 3.38 -12.29 17.39
N PHE A 95 2.55 -12.00 18.37
CA PHE A 95 2.87 -10.99 19.38
C PHE A 95 3.63 -11.62 20.56
N ASN A 96 4.91 -11.94 20.35
CA ASN A 96 5.80 -12.56 21.36
C ASN A 96 6.82 -11.57 21.98
N GLY A 97 6.63 -10.28 21.74
CA GLY A 97 7.46 -9.20 22.26
C GLY A 97 8.74 -8.95 21.45
N GLN A 98 8.73 -9.28 20.16
CA GLN A 98 9.78 -9.00 19.19
C GLN A 98 9.41 -7.82 18.27
N PRO A 99 10.40 -7.12 17.68
CA PRO A 99 10.14 -6.07 16.69
C PRO A 99 9.27 -6.55 15.54
N GLY A 100 8.38 -5.69 15.03
CA GLY A 100 7.55 -6.01 13.87
C GLY A 100 6.42 -7.02 14.11
N ALA A 101 6.14 -7.38 15.37
CA ALA A 101 4.96 -8.18 15.72
C ALA A 101 3.68 -7.57 15.11
N GLY A 102 2.81 -8.41 14.54
CA GLY A 102 1.62 -7.98 13.81
C GLY A 102 1.85 -7.56 12.36
N SER A 103 3.10 -7.51 11.87
CA SER A 103 3.43 -7.25 10.45
C SER A 103 3.78 -8.54 9.70
N PRO A 104 3.90 -8.53 8.36
CA PRO A 104 4.40 -9.67 7.59
C PRO A 104 5.86 -10.07 7.86
N HIS A 105 6.59 -9.31 8.70
CA HIS A 105 8.00 -9.53 9.01
C HIS A 105 8.15 -10.33 10.31
N HIS A 106 8.65 -11.56 10.20
CA HIS A 106 8.72 -12.56 11.27
C HIS A 106 10.06 -12.54 12.00
N CYS A 107 10.28 -11.52 12.82
CA CYS A 107 11.48 -11.52 13.67
C CYS A 107 11.44 -12.70 14.66
N PRO A 108 12.57 -13.39 14.92
CA PRO A 108 12.65 -14.42 15.95
C PRO A 108 12.32 -13.89 17.35
N LYS A 109 11.86 -14.78 18.23
CA LYS A 109 11.69 -14.45 19.65
C LYS A 109 13.05 -14.10 20.28
N GLY A 110 13.11 -12.98 20.99
CA GLY A 110 14.35 -12.51 21.63
C GLY A 110 15.28 -11.70 20.73
N THR A 111 14.87 -11.41 19.48
CA THR A 111 15.52 -10.41 18.64
C THR A 111 15.62 -9.07 19.39
N THR A 112 16.78 -8.40 19.27
CA THR A 112 17.02 -7.14 19.97
C THR A 112 16.10 -6.04 19.44
N ASN A 113 15.69 -5.15 20.32
CA ASN A 113 14.69 -4.13 20.02
C ASN A 113 15.11 -3.14 18.91
N ASP A 114 16.41 -2.98 18.68
CA ASP A 114 17.00 -2.11 17.67
C ASP A 114 17.14 -2.78 16.29
N THR A 115 16.71 -4.05 16.14
CA THR A 115 16.77 -4.74 14.86
C THR A 115 15.80 -4.10 13.85
N PRO A 116 16.29 -3.70 12.66
CA PRO A 116 15.42 -3.22 11.60
C PRO A 116 14.42 -4.30 11.17
N VAL A 117 13.12 -4.04 11.35
CA VAL A 117 12.03 -5.01 11.11
C VAL A 117 12.08 -5.58 9.68
N GLN A 118 12.44 -4.75 8.70
CA GLN A 118 12.53 -5.16 7.30
C GLN A 118 13.65 -6.17 7.00
N SER A 119 14.60 -6.35 7.92
CA SER A 119 15.62 -7.41 7.83
C SER A 119 15.08 -8.79 8.26
N CYS A 120 13.91 -8.84 8.90
CA CYS A 120 13.29 -10.08 9.33
C CYS A 120 12.60 -10.80 8.15
N PRO A 121 12.61 -12.14 8.14
CA PRO A 121 12.07 -12.92 7.04
C PRO A 121 10.57 -12.70 6.87
N LYS A 122 10.08 -12.78 5.64
CA LYS A 122 8.65 -12.90 5.33
C LYS A 122 8.31 -14.34 5.01
N LEU A 123 7.10 -14.78 5.34
CA LEU A 123 6.63 -16.11 4.96
C LEU A 123 6.21 -16.13 3.49
N ILE A 124 7.10 -16.62 2.63
CA ILE A 124 6.83 -16.84 1.21
C ILE A 124 6.87 -18.34 0.97
N THR A 125 5.81 -18.90 0.37
CA THR A 125 5.71 -20.33 0.09
C THR A 125 5.93 -20.61 -1.39
N ASP A 126 6.36 -21.82 -1.70
CA ASP A 126 6.48 -22.38 -3.05
C ASP A 126 5.34 -23.37 -3.39
N ASN A 127 4.50 -23.71 -2.40
CA ASN A 127 3.39 -24.65 -2.52
C ASN A 127 2.13 -24.12 -1.81
N ASP A 128 1.04 -23.93 -2.56
CA ASP A 128 -0.25 -23.47 -1.99
C ASP A 128 -0.94 -24.54 -1.12
N ASP A 129 -0.64 -25.82 -1.33
CA ASP A 129 -1.17 -26.93 -0.53
C ASP A 129 -0.25 -27.27 0.66
N GLY A 130 0.79 -26.46 0.87
CA GLY A 130 1.72 -26.62 1.98
C GLY A 130 1.12 -26.23 3.33
N GLU A 131 1.88 -26.46 4.40
CA GLU A 131 1.46 -26.14 5.77
C GLU A 131 1.16 -24.64 5.99
N TYR A 132 1.67 -23.77 5.12
CA TYR A 132 1.48 -22.32 5.17
C TYR A 132 0.60 -21.79 4.03
N GLY A 133 -0.11 -22.67 3.33
CA GLY A 133 -0.96 -22.29 2.21
C GLY A 133 -0.21 -21.48 1.15
N ILE A 134 -0.85 -20.44 0.64
CA ILE A 134 -0.28 -19.52 -0.34
C ILE A 134 0.84 -18.60 0.20
N GLY A 135 1.05 -18.56 1.53
CA GLY A 135 1.97 -17.61 2.15
C GLY A 135 1.50 -16.16 2.07
N HIS A 136 2.39 -15.22 2.37
CA HIS A 136 2.08 -13.79 2.29
C HIS A 136 1.88 -13.35 0.84
N VAL A 137 0.68 -12.85 0.53
CA VAL A 137 0.38 -12.16 -0.72
C VAL A 137 0.25 -10.66 -0.40
N PRO A 138 0.97 -9.76 -1.10
CA PRO A 138 0.79 -8.33 -0.88
C PRO A 138 -0.66 -7.89 -1.17
N PRO A 139 -1.32 -7.11 -0.28
CA PRO A 139 -2.68 -6.64 -0.50
C PRO A 139 -2.99 -5.98 -1.86
N PRO A 140 -2.07 -5.20 -2.49
CA PRO A 140 -2.35 -4.64 -3.81
C PRO A 140 -2.59 -5.69 -4.91
N ILE A 141 -2.02 -6.90 -4.76
CA ILE A 141 -2.21 -7.99 -5.72
C ILE A 141 -3.64 -8.53 -5.64
N ALA A 142 -4.13 -8.76 -4.42
CA ALA A 142 -5.49 -9.18 -4.18
C ALA A 142 -6.51 -8.11 -4.64
N LEU A 143 -6.24 -6.83 -4.33
CA LEU A 143 -7.02 -5.70 -4.83
C LEU A 143 -7.09 -5.72 -6.37
N ALA A 144 -5.94 -5.85 -7.03
CA ALA A 144 -5.87 -5.79 -8.49
C ALA A 144 -6.67 -6.91 -9.15
N VAL A 145 -6.58 -8.16 -8.66
CA VAL A 145 -7.34 -9.26 -9.29
C VAL A 145 -8.84 -9.11 -9.12
N VAL A 146 -9.31 -8.68 -7.94
CA VAL A 146 -10.75 -8.50 -7.68
C VAL A 146 -11.27 -7.31 -8.47
N ARG A 147 -10.62 -6.14 -8.36
CA ARG A 147 -11.02 -4.91 -9.04
C ARG A 147 -11.10 -5.11 -10.56
N ASN A 148 -10.06 -5.72 -11.16
CA ASN A 148 -10.03 -5.89 -12.61
C ASN A 148 -11.01 -6.98 -13.08
N ALA A 149 -11.25 -8.05 -12.31
CA ALA A 149 -12.25 -9.05 -12.67
C ALA A 149 -13.66 -8.44 -12.80
N VAL A 150 -14.02 -7.52 -11.91
CA VAL A 150 -15.30 -6.80 -12.02
C VAL A 150 -15.29 -5.79 -13.16
N LYS A 151 -14.21 -5.02 -13.35
CA LYS A 151 -14.08 -4.06 -14.47
C LYS A 151 -14.17 -4.74 -15.84
N ASP A 152 -13.65 -5.96 -15.96
CA ASP A 152 -13.67 -6.75 -17.19
C ASP A 152 -14.99 -7.52 -17.40
N CYS A 153 -15.98 -7.33 -16.52
CA CYS A 153 -17.22 -8.09 -16.45
C CYS A 153 -17.00 -9.63 -16.56
N VAL A 154 -15.98 -10.17 -15.88
CA VAL A 154 -15.78 -11.63 -15.82
C VAL A 154 -17.06 -12.27 -15.30
N ASP A 155 -17.53 -13.33 -15.96
CA ASP A 155 -18.84 -13.99 -15.79
C ASP A 155 -19.58 -13.59 -14.50
N GLU A 156 -20.42 -12.56 -14.59
CA GLU A 156 -21.06 -11.96 -13.42
C GLU A 156 -21.97 -12.92 -12.67
N SER A 157 -22.41 -14.00 -13.33
CA SER A 157 -23.17 -15.06 -12.69
C SER A 157 -22.35 -15.79 -11.61
N GLU A 158 -21.02 -15.64 -11.61
CA GLU A 158 -20.12 -16.19 -10.61
C GLU A 158 -19.89 -15.25 -9.41
N PHE A 159 -20.23 -13.97 -9.47
CA PHE A 159 -19.91 -13.03 -8.38
C PHE A 159 -20.58 -13.40 -7.06
N GLU A 160 -21.80 -13.93 -7.08
CA GLU A 160 -22.46 -14.41 -5.86
C GLU A 160 -21.66 -15.56 -5.22
N SER A 161 -21.05 -16.43 -6.03
CA SER A 161 -20.24 -17.55 -5.57
C SER A 161 -18.89 -17.15 -4.97
N TRP A 162 -18.49 -15.88 -5.09
CA TRP A 162 -17.29 -15.37 -4.44
C TRP A 162 -17.47 -15.27 -2.92
N PHE A 163 -18.71 -15.18 -2.45
CA PHE A 163 -19.04 -14.91 -1.05
C PHE A 163 -19.76 -16.10 -0.42
N ASP A 164 -19.67 -16.21 0.91
CA ASP A 164 -20.52 -17.09 1.71
C ASP A 164 -21.41 -16.22 2.60
N PHE A 165 -22.52 -15.71 2.05
CA PHE A 165 -23.42 -14.79 2.76
C PHE A 165 -24.06 -15.41 4.02
N GLU A 166 -24.02 -16.73 4.16
CA GLU A 166 -24.51 -17.45 5.35
C GLU A 166 -23.45 -17.57 6.45
N SER A 167 -22.20 -17.16 6.17
CA SER A 167 -21.11 -17.19 7.13
C SER A 167 -21.44 -16.34 8.36
N THR A 168 -21.37 -16.97 9.53
CA THR A 168 -21.57 -16.27 10.81
C THR A 168 -20.39 -15.39 11.22
N THR A 169 -19.24 -15.56 10.55
CA THR A 169 -18.01 -14.82 10.88
C THR A 169 -17.66 -13.80 9.80
N ALA A 170 -17.89 -14.09 8.51
CA ALA A 170 -17.40 -13.30 7.39
C ALA A 170 -18.30 -13.33 6.14
N PRO A 171 -19.57 -12.90 6.24
CA PRO A 171 -20.53 -13.08 5.15
C PRO A 171 -20.29 -12.20 3.91
N CYS A 172 -19.54 -11.12 4.06
CA CYS A 172 -19.29 -10.13 3.01
C CYS A 172 -17.84 -10.11 2.53
N ASP A 173 -17.05 -11.11 2.92
CA ASP A 173 -15.66 -11.26 2.51
C ASP A 173 -15.57 -12.29 1.37
N ILE A 174 -14.75 -12.02 0.36
CA ILE A 174 -14.51 -13.02 -0.69
C ILE A 174 -13.86 -14.24 -0.05
N LEU A 175 -14.37 -15.42 -0.38
CA LEU A 175 -13.84 -16.69 0.07
C LEU A 175 -12.33 -16.78 -0.21
N PRO A 176 -11.49 -17.13 0.78
CA PRO A 176 -10.05 -17.23 0.58
C PRO A 176 -9.65 -18.15 -0.58
N SER A 177 -10.37 -19.25 -0.80
CA SER A 177 -10.13 -20.17 -1.92
C SER A 177 -10.42 -19.53 -3.29
N VAL A 178 -11.49 -18.74 -3.39
CA VAL A 178 -11.83 -18.00 -4.61
C VAL A 178 -10.75 -16.95 -4.88
N LEU A 179 -10.41 -16.13 -3.88
CA LEU A 179 -9.38 -15.10 -4.02
C LEU A 179 -8.02 -15.70 -4.38
N ALA A 180 -7.62 -16.81 -3.76
CA ALA A 180 -6.39 -17.54 -4.10
C ALA A 180 -6.40 -18.02 -5.56
N THR A 181 -7.54 -18.54 -6.04
CA THR A 181 -7.70 -18.97 -7.43
C THR A 181 -7.56 -17.80 -8.40
N MET A 182 -8.21 -16.66 -8.12
CA MET A 182 -8.07 -15.44 -8.92
C MET A 182 -6.62 -14.96 -8.98
N ILE A 183 -5.92 -14.96 -7.83
CA ILE A 183 -4.49 -14.63 -7.76
C ILE A 183 -3.67 -15.59 -8.61
N ARG A 184 -3.91 -16.90 -8.53
CA ARG A 184 -3.12 -17.90 -9.27
C ARG A 184 -3.37 -17.89 -10.77
N ASN A 185 -4.59 -17.59 -11.19
CA ASN A 185 -4.89 -17.40 -12.61
C ASN A 185 -4.09 -16.25 -13.21
N LYS A 186 -3.86 -15.17 -12.45
CA LYS A 186 -3.07 -14.03 -12.91
C LYS A 186 -1.56 -14.19 -12.69
N TYR A 187 -1.18 -14.77 -11.55
CA TYR A 187 0.19 -14.96 -11.08
C TYR A 187 0.43 -16.45 -10.78
N PRO A 188 0.54 -17.29 -11.82
CA PRO A 188 0.81 -18.70 -11.64
C PRO A 188 2.20 -18.88 -11.01
N ARG A 189 2.35 -19.95 -10.23
CA ARG A 189 3.67 -20.33 -9.71
C ARG A 189 4.59 -20.75 -10.84
N ASP A 190 5.88 -20.50 -10.67
CA ASP A 190 6.88 -21.06 -11.55
C ASP A 190 6.84 -22.61 -11.45
N PRO A 191 6.68 -23.33 -12.57
CA PRO A 191 6.44 -24.78 -12.53
C PRO A 191 7.66 -25.60 -12.08
N LYS A 192 8.86 -25.00 -11.99
CA LYS A 192 10.09 -25.68 -11.57
C LYS A 192 10.43 -25.42 -10.11
N THR A 193 10.20 -24.20 -9.67
CA THR A 193 10.65 -23.69 -8.36
C THR A 193 9.50 -23.45 -7.40
N GLY A 194 8.25 -23.43 -7.89
CA GLY A 194 7.07 -23.05 -7.11
C GLY A 194 7.03 -21.56 -6.73
N ALA A 195 8.07 -20.79 -7.04
CA ALA A 195 8.17 -19.39 -6.67
C ALA A 195 7.13 -18.53 -7.41
N VAL A 196 6.72 -17.43 -6.77
CA VAL A 196 5.87 -16.40 -7.37
C VAL A 196 6.49 -15.03 -7.12
N LYS A 197 6.43 -14.16 -8.13
CA LYS A 197 6.88 -12.77 -8.02
C LYS A 197 5.70 -11.83 -8.27
N TYR A 198 5.49 -10.92 -7.34
CA TYR A 198 4.43 -9.92 -7.41
C TYR A 198 5.01 -8.56 -7.82
N PRO A 199 4.44 -7.89 -8.84
CA PRO A 199 4.83 -6.53 -9.20
C PRO A 199 4.38 -5.49 -8.16
N PRO A 200 5.04 -4.32 -8.08
CA PRO A 200 4.60 -3.23 -7.21
C PRO A 200 3.37 -2.50 -7.82
N PRO A 201 2.49 -1.89 -7.01
CA PRO A 201 1.23 -1.30 -7.48
C PRO A 201 1.35 0.15 -7.98
N VAL A 202 2.53 0.58 -8.42
CA VAL A 202 2.90 2.02 -8.47
C VAL A 202 3.28 2.49 -9.87
N ILE A 203 3.22 1.58 -10.84
CA ILE A 203 3.53 1.87 -12.23
C ILE A 203 2.21 2.14 -12.95
N GLU A 204 1.96 3.39 -13.29
CA GLU A 204 0.73 3.79 -13.98
C GLU A 204 0.50 2.96 -15.25
N GLY A 205 -0.74 2.49 -15.44
CA GLY A 205 -1.13 1.66 -16.58
C GLY A 205 -0.84 0.16 -16.43
N THR A 206 -0.19 -0.31 -15.35
CA THR A 206 -0.09 -1.75 -15.07
C THR A 206 -1.36 -2.29 -14.41
N PHE A 207 -1.51 -3.61 -14.43
CA PHE A 207 -2.67 -4.29 -13.83
C PHE A 207 -2.78 -4.04 -12.32
N GLU A 208 -1.63 -4.00 -11.65
CA GLU A 208 -1.47 -3.81 -10.20
C GLU A 208 -1.61 -2.35 -9.78
N TYR A 209 -1.64 -1.41 -10.73
CA TYR A 209 -1.59 0.02 -10.41
C TYR A 209 -2.73 0.43 -9.48
N TYR A 210 -2.37 1.11 -8.39
CA TYR A 210 -3.31 1.68 -7.45
C TYR A 210 -2.89 3.10 -7.09
N GLU A 211 -3.67 4.06 -7.57
CA GLU A 211 -3.32 5.48 -7.55
C GLU A 211 -3.19 6.10 -6.14
N LEU A 212 -3.72 5.44 -5.10
CA LEU A 212 -3.67 5.93 -3.73
C LEU A 212 -2.55 5.30 -2.87
N GLU A 213 -1.77 4.36 -3.41
CA GLU A 213 -0.66 3.75 -2.66
C GLU A 213 0.61 4.62 -2.67
N PHE A 214 0.89 5.40 -3.73
CA PHE A 214 2.14 6.15 -3.95
C PHE A 214 3.43 5.29 -3.78
N PRO A 215 4.34 5.12 -4.78
CA PRO A 215 5.20 6.23 -5.11
C PRO A 215 5.73 6.30 -6.57
N SER A 216 6.24 7.49 -6.88
CA SER A 216 6.75 8.01 -8.17
C SER A 216 5.66 8.55 -9.12
N PRO A 217 5.67 9.86 -9.45
CA PRO A 217 6.56 10.92 -8.98
C PRO A 217 6.24 11.48 -7.57
N GLN A 218 5.20 10.99 -6.89
CA GLN A 218 4.62 11.63 -5.69
C GLN A 218 5.43 11.47 -4.38
N GLY A 219 6.50 10.68 -4.38
CA GLY A 219 7.29 10.34 -3.18
C GLY A 219 6.72 9.14 -2.39
N PRO A 220 7.50 8.59 -1.44
CA PRO A 220 7.03 7.50 -0.57
C PRO A 220 5.83 7.96 0.28
N PRO A 221 4.96 7.04 0.70
CA PRO A 221 3.78 7.40 1.48
C PRO A 221 4.14 7.88 2.89
N HIS A 222 5.33 7.54 3.39
CA HIS A 222 5.86 7.93 4.69
C HIS A 222 6.89 9.06 4.56
N TRP A 223 6.81 10.04 5.46
CA TRP A 223 7.76 11.14 5.60
C TRP A 223 8.66 10.93 6.82
N CYS A 224 9.92 10.56 6.57
CA CYS A 224 10.96 10.38 7.57
C CYS A 224 12.01 11.49 7.46
N THR A 225 12.63 11.87 8.58
CA THR A 225 13.85 12.68 8.57
C THR A 225 15.02 11.93 7.94
N ASP A 226 15.97 12.66 7.34
CA ASP A 226 17.18 12.09 6.74
C ASP A 226 17.99 11.25 7.75
N ASP A 227 18.07 11.71 9.01
CA ASP A 227 18.75 10.99 10.08
C ASP A 227 18.05 9.65 10.39
N PHE A 228 16.72 9.60 10.37
CA PHE A 228 15.98 8.35 10.59
C PHE A 228 16.15 7.39 9.41
N LEU A 229 16.10 7.90 8.18
CA LEU A 229 16.41 7.12 6.98
C LEU A 229 17.82 6.52 7.04
N ALA A 230 18.81 7.32 7.48
CA ALA A 230 20.20 6.90 7.63
C ALA A 230 20.39 5.82 8.71
N SER A 231 19.50 5.76 9.71
CA SER A 231 19.52 4.70 10.74
C SER A 231 19.20 3.31 10.18
N GLY A 232 18.58 3.24 9.01
CA GLY A 232 18.15 1.99 8.39
C GLY A 232 16.97 1.33 9.12
N GLN A 233 16.27 2.02 10.00
CA GLN A 233 15.06 1.50 10.66
C GLN A 233 13.86 1.44 9.72
N TRP A 234 12.78 0.79 10.17
CA TRP A 234 11.58 0.59 9.36
C TRP A 234 10.81 1.90 9.19
N VAL A 235 10.73 2.38 7.95
CA VAL A 235 10.13 3.68 7.59
C VAL A 235 8.62 3.76 7.85
N ASP A 236 7.95 2.63 8.03
CA ASP A 236 6.52 2.59 8.37
C ASP A 236 6.23 3.15 9.78
N TYR A 237 7.26 3.31 10.63
CA TYR A 237 7.12 4.03 11.90
C TYR A 237 7.02 5.56 11.73
N CYS A 238 7.41 6.08 10.58
CA CYS A 238 7.27 7.50 10.27
C CYS A 238 5.81 7.84 9.93
N PRO A 239 5.40 9.08 10.18
CA PRO A 239 4.09 9.55 9.75
C PRO A 239 3.96 9.47 8.23
N TYR A 240 2.73 9.33 7.76
CA TYR A 240 2.39 9.45 6.35
C TYR A 240 2.57 10.89 5.86
N VAL A 241 2.62 11.12 4.55
CA VAL A 241 2.65 12.46 3.98
C VAL A 241 1.45 13.27 4.47
N PHE A 242 1.73 14.30 5.27
CA PHE A 242 0.73 15.15 5.91
C PHE A 242 0.80 16.62 5.44
N GLU A 243 1.73 16.94 4.55
CA GLU A 243 1.86 18.26 3.92
C GLU A 243 1.81 18.18 2.39
N GLY A 244 1.53 19.33 1.76
CA GLY A 244 1.50 19.48 0.31
C GLY A 244 0.29 18.83 -0.38
N PRO A 245 0.27 18.80 -1.73
CA PRO A 245 -0.89 18.36 -2.50
C PRO A 245 -1.30 16.90 -2.31
N ASN A 246 -0.45 16.07 -1.70
CA ASN A 246 -0.71 14.64 -1.44
C ASN A 246 -1.08 14.35 0.01
N ALA A 247 -1.11 15.37 0.88
CA ALA A 247 -1.51 15.24 2.27
C ALA A 247 -2.86 14.52 2.40
N GLY A 248 -2.89 13.45 3.19
CA GLY A 248 -4.12 12.70 3.46
C GLY A 248 -4.71 11.94 2.26
N LYS A 249 -4.01 11.83 1.14
CA LYS A 249 -4.50 11.05 -0.02
C LYS A 249 -4.15 9.56 0.05
N TYR A 250 -3.12 9.20 0.83
CA TYR A 250 -2.66 7.81 0.90
C TYR A 250 -3.77 6.91 1.46
N ARG A 251 -3.99 5.77 0.83
CA ARG A 251 -4.91 4.73 1.29
C ARG A 251 -4.23 3.38 1.16
N HIS A 252 -4.13 2.65 2.27
CA HIS A 252 -3.46 1.35 2.28
C HIS A 252 -4.29 0.31 1.49
N PRO A 253 -3.70 -0.62 0.71
CA PRO A 253 -4.47 -1.38 -0.28
C PRO A 253 -5.30 -2.51 0.32
N HIS A 254 -5.05 -2.90 1.58
CA HIS A 254 -5.96 -3.81 2.28
C HIS A 254 -7.30 -3.12 2.59
N LEU A 255 -7.30 -1.83 2.91
CA LEU A 255 -8.54 -1.05 3.05
C LEU A 255 -9.26 -0.97 1.71
N ALA A 256 -8.52 -0.69 0.63
CA ALA A 256 -9.07 -0.65 -0.72
C ALA A 256 -9.70 -1.98 -1.15
N LEU A 257 -9.03 -3.09 -0.88
CA LEU A 257 -9.58 -4.42 -1.13
C LEU A 257 -10.87 -4.62 -0.34
N SER A 258 -10.88 -4.32 0.95
CA SER A 258 -12.07 -4.48 1.79
C SER A 258 -13.22 -3.55 1.39
N ALA A 259 -12.93 -2.36 0.89
CA ALA A 259 -13.94 -1.46 0.33
C ALA A 259 -14.56 -2.03 -0.95
N VAL A 260 -13.73 -2.56 -1.86
CA VAL A 260 -14.20 -3.22 -3.09
C VAL A 260 -15.03 -4.45 -2.77
N MET A 261 -14.56 -5.32 -1.85
CA MET A 261 -15.33 -6.49 -1.43
C MET A 261 -16.68 -6.10 -0.82
N GLN A 262 -16.70 -5.07 0.04
CA GLN A 262 -17.94 -4.58 0.64
C GLN A 262 -18.92 -4.05 -0.42
N TYR A 263 -18.43 -3.27 -1.38
CA TYR A 263 -19.24 -2.70 -2.45
C TYR A 263 -19.88 -3.79 -3.31
N ILE A 264 -19.09 -4.79 -3.73
CA ILE A 264 -19.58 -5.92 -4.52
C ILE A 264 -20.61 -6.73 -3.70
N ALA A 265 -20.27 -7.09 -2.47
CA ALA A 265 -21.15 -7.88 -1.59
C ALA A 265 -22.48 -7.17 -1.33
N HIS A 266 -22.47 -5.86 -1.04
CA HIS A 266 -23.69 -5.05 -0.87
C HIS A 266 -24.52 -4.99 -2.15
N SER A 267 -23.87 -4.87 -3.32
CA SER A 267 -24.56 -4.83 -4.61
C SER A 267 -25.29 -6.13 -4.93
N ILE A 268 -24.79 -7.26 -4.43
CA ILE A 268 -25.39 -8.59 -4.62
C ILE A 268 -26.46 -8.87 -3.54
N ASN A 269 -26.14 -8.62 -2.26
CA ASN A 269 -26.98 -8.95 -1.13
C ASN A 269 -27.02 -7.81 -0.09
N PRO A 270 -27.82 -6.76 -0.33
CA PRO A 270 -27.88 -5.58 0.54
C PRO A 270 -28.54 -5.86 1.90
N ASP A 271 -29.31 -6.95 2.02
CA ASP A 271 -29.97 -7.36 3.26
C ASP A 271 -28.97 -7.95 4.27
N VAL A 272 -27.90 -8.57 3.79
CA VAL A 272 -26.82 -9.14 4.62
C VAL A 272 -25.64 -8.18 4.75
N CYS A 273 -25.26 -7.53 3.65
CA CYS A 273 -24.06 -6.72 3.57
C CYS A 273 -24.41 -5.24 3.48
N GLY A 274 -24.08 -4.46 4.51
CA GLY A 274 -24.26 -3.01 4.52
C GLY A 274 -23.35 -2.28 3.52
N VAL A 275 -23.54 -0.97 3.39
CA VAL A 275 -22.73 -0.13 2.49
C VAL A 275 -21.34 0.15 3.09
N GLU A 276 -21.29 0.44 4.39
CA GLU A 276 -20.06 0.76 5.12
C GLU A 276 -19.34 -0.53 5.55
N TRP A 277 -18.01 -0.51 5.53
CA TRP A 277 -17.18 -1.65 5.94
C TRP A 277 -17.46 -2.10 7.38
N ASP A 278 -17.67 -1.16 8.30
CA ASP A 278 -17.92 -1.44 9.71
C ASP A 278 -19.41 -1.63 10.07
N ALA A 279 -20.32 -1.66 9.09
CA ALA A 279 -21.65 -2.23 9.28
C ALA A 279 -21.57 -3.69 9.74
N ARG A 280 -20.43 -4.34 9.50
CA ARG A 280 -20.03 -5.67 9.95
C ARG A 280 -19.53 -5.73 11.39
N GLY A 281 -19.30 -4.57 12.01
CA GLY A 281 -18.67 -4.38 13.32
C GLY A 281 -17.14 -4.37 13.24
N TYR A 282 -16.51 -3.36 13.86
CA TYR A 282 -15.07 -3.41 14.12
C TYR A 282 -14.75 -4.63 14.99
N PRO A 283 -13.78 -5.49 14.63
CA PRO A 283 -13.43 -6.63 15.45
C PRO A 283 -13.03 -6.15 16.85
N LYS A 284 -13.89 -6.41 17.84
CA LYS A 284 -13.67 -5.93 19.22
C LYS A 284 -12.57 -6.70 19.94
N VAL A 285 -12.22 -7.89 19.45
CA VAL A 285 -11.29 -8.85 20.04
C VAL A 285 -10.81 -9.81 18.93
N PRO A 286 -9.53 -10.22 18.91
CA PRO A 286 -8.45 -9.78 19.80
C PRO A 286 -7.92 -8.39 19.44
N ASP A 287 -7.29 -7.72 20.40
CA ASP A 287 -6.59 -6.44 20.16
C ASP A 287 -5.49 -6.64 19.11
N THR A 288 -5.60 -6.01 17.95
CA THR A 288 -4.67 -6.15 16.82
C THR A 288 -3.59 -5.06 16.81
N SER A 289 -3.57 -4.16 17.78
CA SER A 289 -2.61 -3.05 17.83
C SER A 289 -1.15 -3.49 17.95
N ILE A 290 -0.24 -2.78 17.30
CA ILE A 290 1.18 -3.10 17.35
C ILE A 290 1.90 -2.34 18.47
N ALA A 291 2.98 -2.93 18.99
CA ALA A 291 3.90 -2.18 19.83
C ALA A 291 4.61 -1.13 18.96
N TRP A 292 4.61 0.11 19.42
CA TRP A 292 5.09 1.24 18.63
C TRP A 292 6.49 1.70 19.05
N ALA A 293 7.17 2.47 18.20
CA ALA A 293 8.44 3.10 18.54
C ALA A 293 8.21 4.37 19.38
N THR A 294 9.20 4.78 20.16
CA THR A 294 9.14 6.06 20.88
C THR A 294 9.21 7.20 19.88
N MET A 295 8.30 8.16 19.99
CA MET A 295 8.22 9.34 19.14
C MET A 295 8.84 10.57 19.83
N ASP A 296 9.34 11.53 19.07
CA ASP A 296 9.98 12.75 19.56
C ASP A 296 9.01 13.76 20.21
N SER A 297 7.72 13.59 19.93
CA SER A 297 6.62 14.41 20.43
C SER A 297 5.30 13.64 20.32
N GLU A 298 4.23 14.24 20.84
CA GLU A 298 2.86 13.73 20.69
C GLU A 298 2.13 14.40 19.50
N GLU A 299 2.85 15.18 18.69
CA GLU A 299 2.28 15.88 17.55
C GLU A 299 2.06 14.93 16.35
N MET A 300 1.17 15.30 15.44
CA MET A 300 0.77 14.40 14.34
C MET A 300 1.89 14.12 13.32
N GLY A 301 2.89 15.01 13.25
CA GLY A 301 4.08 14.86 12.41
C GLY A 301 5.28 14.26 13.15
N ALA A 302 5.08 13.79 14.39
CA ALA A 302 6.15 13.29 15.24
C ALA A 302 7.01 12.24 14.53
N GLN A 303 8.30 12.34 14.71
CA GLN A 303 9.28 11.42 14.15
C GLN A 303 9.71 10.40 15.20
N PRO A 304 10.12 9.19 14.82
CA PRO A 304 10.73 8.28 15.77
C PRO A 304 12.01 8.90 16.36
N VAL A 305 12.21 8.74 17.67
CA VAL A 305 13.41 9.29 18.33
C VAL A 305 14.69 8.65 17.80
N LEU A 306 15.78 9.43 17.83
CA LEU A 306 17.14 8.94 17.62
C LEU A 306 17.99 9.16 18.89
N PRO A 307 18.71 8.15 19.40
CA PRO A 307 18.79 6.77 18.90
C PRO A 307 17.45 6.02 18.97
N TYR A 308 17.19 5.16 17.98
CA TYR A 308 15.92 4.43 17.86
C TYR A 308 15.60 3.65 19.14
N ASN A 309 14.38 3.81 19.63
CA ASN A 309 13.91 3.17 20.84
C ASN A 309 12.54 2.54 20.63
N TRP A 310 12.49 1.22 20.73
CA TRP A 310 11.28 0.41 20.68
C TRP A 310 11.34 -0.65 21.80
N PRO A 311 10.22 -1.11 22.35
CA PRO A 311 8.90 -0.51 22.21
C PRO A 311 8.78 0.75 23.08
N GLU A 312 7.87 1.64 22.69
CA GLU A 312 7.43 2.77 23.48
C GLU A 312 6.98 2.31 24.88
N ASN A 313 7.44 3.02 25.93
CA ASN A 313 7.14 2.70 27.33
C ASN A 313 7.54 1.30 27.82
N GLY A 314 8.32 0.54 27.04
CA GLY A 314 8.70 -0.84 27.38
C GLY A 314 7.58 -1.87 27.18
N ASP A 315 6.42 -1.49 26.61
CA ASP A 315 5.30 -2.39 26.34
C ASP A 315 5.48 -3.07 24.97
N ASN A 316 6.00 -4.28 24.99
CA ASN A 316 6.20 -5.08 23.78
C ASN A 316 4.92 -5.78 23.28
N LYS A 317 3.75 -5.45 23.84
CA LYS A 317 2.43 -5.93 23.42
C LYS A 317 2.39 -7.45 23.21
N LYS A 318 2.78 -8.24 24.22
CA LYS A 318 2.65 -9.71 24.15
C LYS A 318 1.18 -10.11 24.27
N LYS A 319 0.62 -10.75 23.24
CA LYS A 319 -0.78 -11.15 23.21
C LYS A 319 -1.05 -12.32 22.28
N ASP A 320 -2.06 -13.11 22.62
CA ASP A 320 -2.55 -14.19 21.77
C ASP A 320 -3.47 -13.60 20.69
N VAL A 321 -2.86 -13.09 19.62
CA VAL A 321 -3.57 -12.67 18.41
C VAL A 321 -3.34 -13.76 17.36
N PRO A 322 -4.26 -14.72 17.20
CA PRO A 322 -4.15 -15.68 16.11
C PRO A 322 -4.16 -14.90 14.79
N GLY A 323 -3.15 -15.12 13.94
CA GLY A 323 -3.25 -14.69 12.54
C GLY A 323 -4.50 -15.32 11.92
N LEU A 324 -5.17 -14.60 11.03
CA LEU A 324 -6.44 -15.02 10.42
C LEU A 324 -6.37 -16.40 9.75
N VAL A 325 -5.19 -16.76 9.28
CA VAL A 325 -4.86 -18.10 8.79
C VAL A 325 -3.52 -18.52 9.41
N SER A 326 -3.51 -18.83 10.71
CA SER A 326 -2.38 -19.51 11.33
C SER A 326 -2.53 -21.03 11.14
N MET A 327 -2.02 -21.59 10.04
CA MET A 327 -2.05 -23.04 9.83
C MET A 327 -0.95 -23.79 10.61
N VAL A 328 0.02 -23.08 11.20
CA VAL A 328 1.01 -23.67 12.12
C VAL A 328 1.27 -22.70 13.28
N SER A 329 1.40 -23.22 14.50
CA SER A 329 1.86 -22.43 15.64
C SER A 329 3.30 -21.97 15.38
N VAL A 330 3.59 -20.69 15.56
CA VAL A 330 4.90 -20.06 15.26
C VAL A 330 6.03 -20.54 16.21
N GLY A 331 5.79 -21.57 17.01
CA GLY A 331 6.78 -22.15 17.93
C GLY A 331 7.93 -22.89 17.25
N ASP A 332 7.76 -23.34 16.00
CA ASP A 332 8.73 -24.21 15.31
C ASP A 332 9.43 -23.56 14.10
N PHE A 333 9.38 -22.23 13.99
CA PHE A 333 10.10 -21.52 12.93
C PHE A 333 11.61 -21.75 13.09
N LYS A 334 12.17 -22.65 12.27
CA LYS A 334 13.60 -22.72 12.02
C LYS A 334 13.89 -21.66 10.97
N PRO A 335 14.55 -20.54 11.30
CA PRO A 335 14.90 -19.54 10.30
C PRO A 335 15.70 -20.23 9.19
N THR A 336 15.25 -20.08 7.95
CA THR A 336 16.14 -20.26 6.81
C THR A 336 17.29 -19.28 7.04
N PRO A 337 18.57 -19.73 7.05
CA PRO A 337 19.68 -18.82 7.18
C PRO A 337 19.56 -17.75 6.10
N LEU A 338 19.34 -16.50 6.51
CA LEU A 338 19.44 -15.39 5.59
C LEU A 338 20.91 -15.33 5.17
N ASP A 339 21.15 -15.38 3.86
CA ASP A 339 22.43 -14.89 3.35
C ASP A 339 22.60 -13.47 3.89
N PRO A 340 23.79 -13.12 4.41
CA PRO A 340 24.04 -11.77 4.92
C PRO A 340 23.63 -10.76 3.85
N PRO A 341 23.09 -9.59 4.25
CA PRO A 341 22.65 -8.57 3.31
C PRO A 341 23.77 -8.37 2.29
N LYS A 342 23.47 -8.62 1.02
CA LYS A 342 24.37 -8.19 -0.05
C LYS A 342 24.51 -6.69 0.16
N GLY A 343 25.70 -6.27 0.59
CA GLY A 343 26.05 -4.86 0.61
C GLY A 343 25.75 -4.24 -0.76
N PRO A 344 25.64 -2.91 -0.86
CA PRO A 344 25.39 -2.25 -2.12
C PRO A 344 26.32 -2.83 -3.18
N GLU A 345 25.73 -3.46 -4.21
CA GLU A 345 26.49 -4.03 -5.30
C GLU A 345 27.32 -2.87 -5.86
N PRO A 346 28.66 -2.90 -5.78
CA PRO A 346 29.48 -1.82 -6.30
C PRO A 346 29.07 -1.63 -7.77
N PRO A 347 28.96 -0.38 -8.25
CA PRO A 347 28.54 -0.13 -9.62
C PRO A 347 29.38 -1.01 -10.53
N LYS A 348 28.72 -1.85 -11.32
CA LYS A 348 29.39 -2.71 -12.30
C LYS A 348 30.27 -1.80 -13.14
N MET A 349 31.58 -1.88 -12.92
CA MET A 349 32.56 -1.23 -13.79
C MET A 349 32.27 -1.78 -15.19
N GLY A 350 31.82 -0.89 -16.07
CA GLY A 350 31.58 -1.20 -17.46
C GLY A 350 32.82 -1.82 -18.07
N GLU A 351 32.59 -2.79 -18.94
CA GLU A 351 33.62 -3.35 -19.80
C GLU A 351 34.35 -2.25 -20.58
N PRO A 352 35.62 -2.49 -20.94
CA PRO A 352 36.51 -1.46 -21.47
C PRO A 352 36.02 -1.05 -22.87
N VAL A 353 35.84 0.25 -23.07
CA VAL A 353 35.79 0.82 -24.42
C VAL A 353 37.22 1.19 -24.78
N ASP A 354 37.77 0.46 -25.74
CA ASP A 354 39.08 0.73 -26.33
C ASP A 354 39.10 2.10 -27.03
N ASP A 355 40.16 2.83 -26.69
CA ASP A 355 41.02 3.65 -27.55
C ASP A 355 40.39 4.71 -28.47
N MET A 356 40.73 5.99 -28.22
CA MET A 356 41.56 6.76 -29.17
C MET A 356 42.03 8.11 -28.59
N THR A 357 43.37 8.26 -28.58
CA THR A 357 44.18 9.46 -28.89
C THR A 357 44.27 10.64 -27.91
N GLU A 358 45.36 10.62 -27.14
CA GLU A 358 46.51 11.54 -27.18
C GLU A 358 46.32 12.98 -27.69
N THR A 359 46.42 13.97 -26.79
CA THR A 359 47.37 15.11 -26.92
C THR A 359 47.48 15.88 -25.60
N ALA A 360 48.71 16.15 -25.17
CA ALA A 360 49.07 17.05 -24.06
C ALA A 360 49.75 18.34 -24.62
N PRO A 361 50.25 19.25 -23.78
CA PRO A 361 49.56 20.44 -23.23
C PRO A 361 50.17 21.75 -23.78
N PRO A 362 49.87 22.93 -23.19
CA PRO A 362 50.98 23.58 -22.48
C PRO A 362 50.63 24.42 -21.21
N THR A 363 51.59 24.38 -20.28
CA THR A 363 52.21 25.44 -19.43
C THR A 363 51.40 26.43 -18.58
N GLU A 364 51.70 26.36 -17.28
CA GLU A 364 52.14 27.40 -16.32
C GLU A 364 51.81 28.88 -16.60
N ASP A 365 51.21 29.56 -15.60
CA ASP A 365 51.86 30.73 -14.99
C ASP A 365 51.24 31.12 -13.63
N GLU A 366 52.00 31.95 -12.93
CA GLU A 366 52.15 32.13 -11.48
C GLU A 366 51.14 33.04 -10.73
N ALA A 367 51.09 32.79 -9.41
CA ALA A 367 51.25 33.73 -8.27
C ALA A 367 50.13 34.60 -7.66
N SER A 368 50.16 34.53 -6.31
CA SER A 368 49.84 35.55 -5.28
C SER A 368 48.36 35.82 -4.99
N GLY A 369 47.91 36.10 -3.78
CA GLY A 369 48.58 36.33 -2.50
C GLY A 369 47.58 36.97 -1.52
N SER A 370 47.48 36.39 -0.32
CA SER A 370 47.10 36.96 0.99
C SER A 370 45.82 37.79 1.22
N SER A 371 45.06 37.29 2.22
CA SER A 371 44.55 37.97 3.43
C SER A 371 43.46 39.04 3.35
N SER A 372 42.34 38.82 4.07
CA SER A 372 41.96 39.54 5.31
C SER A 372 40.51 39.18 5.71
N VAL A 373 40.32 38.67 6.93
CA VAL A 373 39.75 39.34 8.13
C VAL A 373 38.21 39.25 8.24
N SER A 374 37.81 38.64 9.36
CA SER A 374 36.45 38.50 9.89
C SER A 374 35.86 39.79 10.49
N VAL A 375 34.56 39.69 10.76
CA VAL A 375 33.75 40.35 11.81
C VAL A 375 32.98 41.61 11.40
N PHE A 376 31.65 41.53 11.49
CA PHE A 376 30.66 42.38 12.23
C PHE A 376 29.26 41.97 11.72
N SER A 377 28.46 41.19 12.45
CA SER A 377 27.54 41.60 13.54
C SER A 377 26.62 42.77 13.17
N ALA A 378 25.32 42.50 13.02
CA ALA A 378 24.25 43.36 13.54
C ALA A 378 22.88 42.67 13.41
N ILE A 379 22.34 42.31 14.57
CA ILE A 379 20.90 42.18 14.85
C ILE A 379 20.28 43.56 14.69
N ALA A 380 19.14 43.67 14.01
CA ALA A 380 18.15 44.72 14.28
C ALA A 380 16.75 44.23 13.86
N SER A 381 15.89 44.13 14.87
CA SER A 381 14.46 43.88 14.78
C SER A 381 13.68 45.16 14.42
N VAL A 382 12.40 44.95 14.07
CA VAL A 382 11.26 45.88 14.10
C VAL A 382 11.13 46.83 12.92
N VAL A 383 10.05 46.66 12.13
CA VAL A 383 9.03 47.71 11.89
C VAL A 383 7.68 47.05 11.52
N LEU A 384 6.65 47.46 12.28
CA LEU A 384 5.21 47.33 12.06
C LEU A 384 4.72 47.95 10.73
N GLY A 385 3.65 47.39 10.16
CA GLY A 385 2.74 48.10 9.25
C GLY A 385 1.94 47.13 8.39
N CYS A 386 0.76 46.66 8.82
CA CYS A 386 -0.56 47.26 8.61
C CYS A 386 -0.94 47.56 7.15
N VAL A 387 -2.18 47.12 6.83
CA VAL A 387 -3.17 47.70 5.88
C VAL A 387 -3.42 46.93 4.57
N PHE A 388 -4.55 46.22 4.59
CA PHE A 388 -5.60 46.07 3.55
C PHE A 388 -5.17 45.95 2.08
N PHE A 389 -5.39 44.79 1.47
CA PHE A 389 -6.58 44.50 0.64
C PHE A 389 -6.79 42.98 0.53
#